data_AF-A0A936FRK3-F1
#
_entry.id   AF-A0A936FRK3-F1
#
_cell.length_a   1.000
_cell.length_b   1.000
_cell.length_c   1.000
_cell.angle_alpha   90.00
_cell.angle_beta   90.00
_cell.angle_gamma   90.00
#
_symmetry.space_group_name_H-M   'P 1'
#
loop_
_entity.id
_entity.type
_entity.pdbx_description
1 polymer ?
#
loop_
_entity_poly.entity_id
_entity_poly.type
_entity_poly.pdbx_seq_one_letter_code
_entity_poly.pdbx_strand_id
1 'polypeptide(L)'
;MQQLLIIDNNGKLLHSDDTLFKTVTYKDKSVFEISVFVESIFALLKNIEPKEIYEYEIESDIPFIKGLHTYTFQKSKYENQEVIFWKIRDISHSLEEIKVYQQKYNEAEIERHLNS
;
A
#
# COMPACT_ATOMS: atom_id res chain seq x y z
N MET A 1 5.46 -6.54 5.78
CA MET A 1 6.33 -5.36 6.02
C MET A 1 5.50 -4.09 5.74
N GLN A 2 5.76 -2.94 6.36
CA GLN A 2 4.96 -1.72 6.12
C GLN A 2 5.82 -0.45 6.13
N GLN A 3 5.50 0.53 5.28
CA GLN A 3 6.07 1.88 5.20
C GLN A 3 4.99 2.93 5.38
N LEU A 4 5.32 4.00 6.10
CA LEU A 4 4.49 5.20 6.23
C LEU A 4 5.09 6.35 5.42
N LEU A 5 4.22 7.04 4.69
CA LEU A 5 4.51 8.32 4.04
C LEU A 5 3.54 9.37 4.60
N ILE A 6 4.05 10.57 4.87
CA ILE A 6 3.26 11.73 5.28
C ILE A 6 3.30 12.74 4.13
N ILE A 7 2.12 13.09 3.62
CA ILE A 7 1.95 13.90 2.42
C ILE A 7 1.16 15.16 2.79
N ASP A 8 1.57 16.32 2.27
CA ASP A 8 0.78 17.55 2.42
C ASP A 8 -0.45 17.58 1.50
N ASN A 9 -1.28 18.61 1.64
CA ASN A 9 -2.48 18.81 0.81
C ASN A 9 -2.18 19.18 -0.67
N ASN A 10 -0.91 19.27 -1.07
CA ASN A 10 -0.45 19.50 -2.44
C ASN A 10 0.20 18.25 -3.06
N GLY A 11 0.33 17.16 -2.32
CA GLY A 11 0.97 15.93 -2.81
C GLY A 11 2.47 15.92 -2.60
N LYS A 12 3.02 16.83 -1.79
CA LYS A 12 4.44 16.85 -1.46
C LYS A 12 4.74 15.87 -0.34
N LEU A 13 5.78 15.07 -0.51
CA LEU A 13 6.27 14.20 0.56
C LEU A 13 6.95 15.02 1.67
N LEU A 14 6.41 14.95 2.88
CA LEU A 14 6.97 15.61 4.07
C LEU A 14 7.88 14.67 4.86
N HIS A 15 7.49 13.41 5.01
CA HIS A 15 8.22 12.43 5.80
C HIS A 15 7.97 11.00 5.32
N SER A 16 8.95 10.12 5.53
CA SER A 16 8.79 8.66 5.42
C SER A 16 9.73 7.92 6.36
N ASP A 17 9.32 6.73 6.80
CA ASP A 17 10.13 5.81 7.61
C ASP A 17 11.05 4.90 6.78
N ASP A 18 10.96 4.93 5.44
CA ASP A 18 11.87 4.28 4.48
C ASP A 18 12.06 2.76 4.68
N THR A 19 11.04 2.05 5.16
CA THR A 19 11.12 0.62 5.49
C THR A 19 10.96 -0.33 4.29
N LEU A 20 10.15 0.03 3.29
CA LEU A 20 9.98 -0.71 2.03
C LEU A 20 10.94 -0.20 0.95
N PHE A 21 11.14 1.11 0.86
CA PHE A 21 12.01 1.76 -0.11
C PHE A 21 12.50 3.12 0.40
N LYS A 22 13.65 3.55 -0.13
CA LYS A 22 14.23 4.85 0.22
C LYS A 22 13.51 5.98 -0.50
N THR A 23 13.01 6.95 0.26
CA THR A 23 12.36 8.16 -0.28
C THR A 23 13.33 9.31 -0.54
N VAL A 24 14.63 9.15 -0.24
CA VAL A 24 15.64 10.22 -0.35
C VAL A 24 15.71 10.83 -1.75
N THR A 25 15.49 10.03 -2.80
CA THR A 25 15.45 10.46 -4.21
C THR A 25 14.19 11.22 -4.58
N TYR A 26 13.18 11.19 -3.70
CA TYR A 26 11.86 11.82 -3.84
C TYR A 26 11.65 12.97 -2.87
N LYS A 27 12.66 13.30 -2.07
CA LYS A 27 12.61 14.44 -1.16
C LYS A 27 12.34 15.71 -1.98
N ASP A 28 11.36 16.48 -1.53
CA ASP A 28 10.85 17.69 -2.19
C ASP A 28 10.13 17.49 -3.54
N LYS A 29 9.94 16.24 -3.99
CA LYS A 29 9.16 15.92 -5.18
C LYS A 29 7.70 15.61 -4.85
N SER A 30 6.86 15.65 -5.87
CA SER A 30 5.48 15.20 -5.75
C SER A 30 5.43 13.68 -5.62
N VAL A 31 4.56 13.18 -4.74
CA VAL A 31 4.27 11.74 -4.63
C VAL A 31 3.62 11.17 -5.88
N PHE A 32 3.14 12.02 -6.80
CA PHE A 32 2.61 11.60 -8.09
C PHE A 32 3.70 11.03 -9.02
N GLU A 33 4.97 11.43 -8.82
CA GLU A 33 6.10 10.76 -9.48
C GLU A 33 6.39 9.37 -8.91
N ILE A 34 5.87 9.07 -7.71
CA ILE A 34 6.04 7.78 -7.04
C ILE A 34 4.91 6.83 -7.45
N SER A 35 3.67 7.33 -7.48
CA SER A 35 2.48 6.54 -7.76
C SER A 35 1.44 7.34 -8.56
N VAL A 36 1.17 6.87 -9.78
CA VAL A 36 0.10 7.35 -10.66
C VAL A 36 -1.28 7.04 -10.06
N PHE A 37 -1.39 5.92 -9.33
CA PHE A 37 -2.60 5.61 -8.59
C PHE A 37 -2.93 6.70 -7.59
N VAL A 38 -1.96 7.12 -6.76
CA VAL A 38 -2.17 8.21 -5.79
C VAL A 38 -2.55 9.50 -6.47
N GLU A 39 -1.91 9.85 -7.59
CA GLU A 39 -2.30 11.00 -8.41
C GLU A 39 -3.78 10.94 -8.81
N SER A 40 -4.24 9.79 -9.29
CA SER A 40 -5.61 9.61 -9.78
C SER A 40 -6.69 9.77 -8.69
N ILE A 41 -6.37 9.41 -7.45
CA ILE A 41 -7.31 9.50 -6.32
C ILE A 41 -7.06 10.72 -5.43
N PHE A 42 -6.06 11.55 -5.72
CA PHE A 42 -5.62 12.59 -4.77
C PHE A 42 -6.72 13.62 -4.46
N ALA A 43 -7.57 13.95 -5.43
CA ALA A 43 -8.72 14.82 -5.22
C ALA A 43 -9.72 14.25 -4.19
N LEU A 44 -9.91 12.93 -4.15
CA LEU A 44 -10.68 12.25 -3.12
C LEU A 44 -9.94 12.31 -1.77
N LEU A 45 -8.64 12.03 -1.77
CA LEU A 45 -7.83 12.00 -0.54
C LEU A 45 -7.84 13.33 0.22
N LYS A 46 -7.86 14.47 -0.49
CA LYS A 46 -7.96 15.82 0.13
C LYS A 46 -9.26 16.03 0.91
N ASN A 47 -10.32 15.33 0.53
CA ASN A 47 -11.66 15.49 1.09
C ASN A 47 -12.03 14.39 2.10
N ILE A 48 -11.07 13.52 2.46
CA ILE A 48 -11.26 12.51 3.51
C ILE A 48 -11.61 13.21 4.83
N GLU A 49 -12.60 12.70 5.54
CA GLU A 49 -12.90 13.14 6.90
C GLU A 49 -11.83 12.62 7.88
N PRO A 50 -11.41 13.38 8.93
CA PRO A 50 -10.30 12.99 9.82
C PRO A 50 -10.38 11.62 10.51
N LYS A 51 -11.54 10.96 10.49
CA LYS A 51 -11.77 9.62 11.04
C LYS A 51 -12.00 8.54 9.99
N GLU A 52 -12.10 8.92 8.72
CA GLU A 52 -12.27 7.98 7.63
C GLU A 52 -10.92 7.38 7.23
N ILE A 53 -10.97 6.07 6.96
CA ILE A 53 -9.83 5.29 6.49
C ILE A 53 -10.24 4.73 5.13
N TYR A 54 -9.45 5.05 4.11
CA TYR A 54 -9.61 4.49 2.77
C TYR A 54 -8.56 3.43 2.57
N GLU A 55 -8.99 2.24 2.16
CA GLU A 55 -8.11 1.09 1.96
C GLU A 55 -8.27 0.55 0.55
N TYR A 56 -7.15 0.29 -0.11
CA TYR A 56 -7.09 -0.26 -1.46
C TYR A 56 -6.08 -1.40 -1.49
N GLU A 57 -6.49 -2.56 -2.00
CA GLU A 57 -5.56 -3.63 -2.36
C GLU A 57 -5.21 -3.48 -3.84
N ILE A 58 -3.93 -3.22 -4.13
CA ILE A 58 -3.46 -2.98 -5.49
C ILE A 58 -2.13 -3.70 -5.73
N GLU A 59 -1.88 -4.09 -6.98
CA GLU A 59 -0.51 -4.31 -7.43
C GLU A 59 0.19 -2.95 -7.45
N SER A 60 1.30 -2.84 -6.73
CA SER A 60 1.97 -1.55 -6.57
C SER A 60 2.45 -1.02 -7.91
N ASP A 61 2.12 0.24 -8.21
CA ASP A 61 2.61 0.98 -9.37
C ASP A 61 3.96 1.65 -9.14
N ILE A 62 4.53 1.47 -7.94
CA ILE A 62 5.83 2.02 -7.56
C ILE A 62 6.93 1.14 -8.18
N PRO A 63 7.85 1.67 -9.02
CA PRO A 63 8.72 0.87 -9.90
C PRO A 63 9.57 -0.24 -9.25
N PHE A 64 9.90 -0.10 -7.97
CA PHE A 64 10.75 -1.05 -7.22
C PHE A 64 9.99 -1.82 -6.13
N ILE A 65 8.69 -1.61 -5.99
CA ILE A 65 7.83 -2.40 -5.11
C ILE A 65 7.05 -3.36 -5.98
N LYS A 66 7.23 -4.67 -5.76
CA LYS A 66 6.56 -5.72 -6.53
C LYS A 66 5.60 -6.50 -5.65
N GLY A 67 4.51 -6.96 -6.24
CA GLY A 67 3.52 -7.80 -5.56
C GLY A 67 2.32 -7.00 -5.05
N LEU A 68 1.45 -7.69 -4.31
CA LEU A 68 0.20 -7.12 -3.83
C LEU A 68 0.41 -6.36 -2.53
N HIS A 69 -0.12 -5.14 -2.51
CA HIS A 69 0.01 -4.23 -1.38
C HIS A 69 -1.35 -3.70 -0.97
N THR A 70 -1.49 -3.43 0.32
CA THR A 70 -2.57 -2.60 0.84
C THR A 70 -2.07 -1.17 0.97
N TYR A 71 -2.73 -0.23 0.29
CA TYR A 71 -2.57 1.20 0.50
C TYR A 71 -3.68 1.69 1.42
N THR A 72 -3.32 2.26 2.56
CA THR A 72 -4.26 2.83 3.53
C THR A 72 -4.03 4.33 3.61
N PHE A 73 -5.09 5.12 3.48
CA PHE A 73 -5.07 6.58 3.54
C PHE A 73 -5.93 7.09 4.69
N GLN A 74 -5.42 8.07 5.43
CA GLN A 74 -6.14 8.72 6.51
C GLN A 74 -5.70 10.18 6.65
N LYS A 75 -6.65 11.10 6.87
CA LYS A 75 -6.31 12.47 7.28
C LYS A 75 -5.79 12.51 8.72
N SER A 76 -4.74 13.29 8.94
CA SER A 76 -4.14 13.47 10.25
C SER A 76 -3.55 14.87 10.39
N LYS A 77 -2.91 15.14 11.54
CA LYS A 77 -2.12 16.33 11.78
C LYS A 77 -0.66 15.95 11.98
N TYR A 78 0.23 16.68 11.34
CA TYR A 78 1.68 16.58 11.51
C TYR A 78 2.24 18.00 11.58
N GLU A 79 3.03 18.32 12.62
CA GLU A 79 3.61 19.67 12.81
C GLU A 79 2.60 20.82 12.68
N ASN A 80 1.40 20.66 13.25
CA ASN A 80 0.28 21.62 13.22
C ASN A 80 -0.35 21.90 11.84
N GLN A 81 -0.01 21.15 10.78
CA GLN A 81 -0.69 21.19 9.49
C GLN A 81 -1.52 19.92 9.25
N GLU A 82 -2.59 20.06 8.47
CA GLU A 82 -3.37 18.92 7.98
C GLU A 82 -2.57 18.18 6.91
N VAL A 83 -2.53 16.86 7.02
CA VAL A 83 -1.76 15.97 6.15
C VAL A 83 -2.54 14.70 5.86
N ILE A 84 -2.11 13.99 4.82
CA ILE A 84 -2.57 12.64 4.50
C ILE A 84 -1.48 11.67 4.91
N PHE A 85 -1.83 10.72 5.76
CA PHE A 85 -1.00 9.54 6.03
C PHE A 85 -1.29 8.52 4.95
N TRP A 86 -0.25 8.08 4.26
CA TRP A 86 -0.30 7.00 3.29
C TRP A 86 0.56 5.85 3.79
N LYS A 87 -0.11 4.75 4.15
CA LYS A 87 0.54 3.53 4.61
C LYS A 87 0.55 2.53 3.47
N ILE A 88 1.72 1.94 3.21
CA ILE A 88 1.90 0.87 2.24
C ILE A 88 2.27 -0.39 3.02
N ARG A 89 1.48 -1.44 2.88
CA ARG A 89 1.72 -2.73 3.53
C ARG A 89 1.84 -3.81 2.48
N ASP A 90 2.97 -4.51 2.48
CA ASP A 90 3.17 -5.71 1.66
C ASP A 90 2.35 -6.86 2.24
N ILE A 91 1.44 -7.41 1.43
CA ILE A 91 0.60 -8.57 1.74
C ILE A 91 0.89 -9.76 0.83
N SER A 92 1.93 -9.69 0.00
CA SER A 92 2.32 -10.73 -0.95
C SER A 92 2.62 -12.05 -0.25
N HIS A 93 3.23 -12.00 0.94
CA HIS A 93 3.55 -13.20 1.72
C HIS A 93 2.31 -13.96 2.19
N SER A 94 1.27 -13.24 2.63
CA SER A 94 0.01 -13.83 3.05
C SER A 94 -0.70 -14.54 1.90
N LEU A 95 -0.56 -14.03 0.68
CA LEU A 95 -1.09 -14.68 -0.52
C LEU A 95 -0.31 -15.92 -0.91
N GLU A 96 1.01 -15.91 -0.76
CA GLU A 96 1.83 -17.08 -1.03
C GLU A 96 1.47 -18.23 -0.07
N GLU A 97 1.28 -17.94 1.21
CA GLU A 97 0.78 -18.92 2.19
C GLU A 97 -0.60 -19.48 1.81
N ILE A 98 -1.53 -18.62 1.38
CA ILE A 98 -2.86 -19.05 0.91
C ILE A 98 -2.74 -19.94 -0.33
N LYS A 99 -1.91 -19.57 -1.31
CA LYS A 99 -1.69 -20.38 -2.52
C LYS A 99 -1.09 -21.74 -2.21
N VAL A 100 -0.08 -21.79 -1.34
CA VAL A 100 0.53 -23.04 -0.89
C VAL A 100 -0.51 -23.92 -0.19
N TYR A 101 -1.35 -23.33 0.66
CA TYR A 101 -2.43 -24.06 1.32
C TYR A 101 -3.45 -24.62 0.32
N GLN A 102 -3.91 -23.81 -0.63
CA GLN A 102 -4.84 -24.23 -1.68
C GLN A 102 -4.26 -25.34 -2.55
N GLN A 103 -2.98 -25.25 -2.90
CA GLN A 103 -2.31 -26.28 -3.68
C GLN A 103 -2.24 -27.61 -2.92
N LYS A 104 -1.84 -27.59 -1.65
CA LYS A 104 -1.82 -28.79 -0.79
C LYS A 104 -3.21 -29.41 -0.62
N TYR A 105 -4.23 -28.58 -0.47
CA TYR A 105 -5.61 -29.04 -0.37
C TYR A 105 -6.05 -29.76 -1.64
N ASN A 106 -5.79 -29.15 -2.80
CA ASN A 106 -6.14 -29.73 -4.10
C ASN A 106 -5.37 -31.04 -4.37
N GLU A 107 -4.07 -31.10 -4.05
CA GLU A 107 -3.27 -32.32 -4.17
C GLU A 107 -3.86 -33.45 -3.31
N ALA A 108 -4.21 -33.17 -2.05
CA ALA A 108 -4.84 -34.14 -1.16
C ALA A 108 -6.23 -34.59 -1.64
N GLU A 109 -7.00 -33.69 -2.26
CA GLU A 109 -8.31 -34.03 -2.82
C GLU A 109 -8.19 -34.93 -4.06
N ILE A 110 -7.21 -34.67 -4.92
CA ILE A 110 -6.91 -35.52 -6.09
C ILE A 110 -6.46 -36.91 -5.63
N GLU A 111 -5.56 -37.00 -4.65
CA GLU A 111 -5.12 -38.30 -4.11
C GLU A 111 -6.26 -39.11 -3.50
N ARG A 112 -7.22 -38.47 -2.83
CA ARG A 112 -8.40 -39.15 -2.29
C ARG A 112 -9.28 -39.75 -3.38
N HIS A 113 -9.49 -39.02 -4.48
CA HIS A 113 -10.30 -39.50 -5.60
C HIS A 113 -9.59 -40.58 -6.43
N LEU A 114 -8.26 -40.60 -6.46
CA LEU A 114 -7.49 -41.63 -7.15
C LEU A 114 -7.36 -42.93 -6.34
N ASN A 115 -7.47 -42.85 -5.01
CA ASN A 115 -7.37 -44.00 -4.10
C ASN A 115 -8.73 -44.53 -3.61
N SER A 116 -9.84 -44.00 -4.13
CA SER A 116 -11.22 -44.47 -3.93
C SER A 116 -11.70 -45.31 -5.11
#